data_AF-A0A4Q4Z7L9-F1
#
_entry.id   AF-A0A4Q4Z7L9-F1
#
_cell.length_a   1.000
_cell.length_b   1.000
_cell.length_c   1.000
_cell.angle_alpha   90.00
_cell.angle_beta   90.00
_cell.angle_gamma   90.00
#
_symmetry.space_group_name_H-M   'P 1'
#
loop_
_entity.id
_entity.type
_entity.pdbx_description
1 polymer ?
#
loop_
_entity_poly.entity_id
_entity_poly.type
_entity_poly.pdbx_seq_one_letter_code
_entity_poly.pdbx_strand_id
1 'polypeptide(L)'
;MASVSTIYTMGTFLSRAEGLGQRVRVLVEGNWITGTPLSCDGHGVILDSGAEGQFLVRVEAISAASYALPEATVPRPRPHEGSGDRVRDDADDRAYEGTYATVASLS
;
A
#
# COMPACT_ATOMS: atom_id res chain seq x y z
N MET A 1 12.43 -34.38 0.44
CA MET A 1 12.12 -33.25 -0.48
C MET A 1 12.76 -32.00 0.10
N ALA A 2 13.65 -31.34 -0.65
CA ALA A 2 14.23 -30.07 -0.21
C ALA A 2 13.20 -28.95 -0.44
N SER A 3 12.85 -28.21 0.62
CA SER A 3 12.02 -27.01 0.48
C SER A 3 12.86 -25.91 -0.16
N VAL A 4 12.42 -25.37 -1.30
CA VAL A 4 13.09 -24.25 -1.95
C VAL A 4 12.74 -22.98 -1.17
N SER A 5 13.70 -22.47 -0.39
CA SER A 5 13.60 -21.15 0.23
C SER A 5 14.24 -20.11 -0.69
N THR A 6 13.56 -19.00 -0.92
CA THR A 6 14.15 -17.84 -1.60
C THR A 6 14.81 -16.95 -0.56
N ILE A 7 16.11 -16.69 -0.72
CA ILE A 7 16.82 -15.73 0.12
C ILE A 7 16.62 -14.33 -0.46
N TYR A 8 16.00 -13.44 0.33
CA TYR A 8 15.94 -12.02 0.02
C TYR A 8 17.09 -11.31 0.74
N THR A 9 17.87 -10.53 -0.01
CA THR A 9 18.96 -9.73 0.55
C THR A 9 18.60 -8.26 0.53
N MET A 10 19.21 -7.48 1.43
CA MET A 10 19.07 -6.03 1.44
C MET A 10 19.54 -5.40 0.11
N GLY A 11 20.64 -5.91 -0.47
CA GLY A 11 21.12 -5.49 -1.79
C GLY A 11 20.08 -5.71 -2.89
N THR A 12 19.43 -6.88 -2.93
CA THR A 12 18.34 -7.16 -3.88
C THR A 12 17.15 -6.22 -3.68
N PHE A 13 16.80 -5.92 -2.44
CA PHE A 13 15.70 -4.99 -2.13
C PHE A 13 16.01 -3.55 -2.59
N LEU A 14 17.22 -3.06 -2.32
CA LEU A 14 17.64 -1.70 -2.67
C LEU A 14 17.88 -1.53 -4.17
N SER A 15 18.47 -2.52 -4.84
CA SER A 15 18.60 -2.53 -6.31
C SER A 15 17.24 -2.50 -7.01
N ARG A 16 16.21 -3.14 -6.42
CA ARG A 16 14.84 -3.02 -6.91
C ARG A 16 14.29 -1.59 -6.76
N ALA A 17 14.54 -0.94 -5.64
CA ALA A 17 14.11 0.44 -5.41
C ALA A 17 14.81 1.42 -6.35
N GLU A 18 16.12 1.23 -6.59
CA GLU A 18 16.91 1.96 -7.58
C GLU A 18 16.28 1.85 -8.98
N GLY A 19 16.02 0.63 -9.46
CA GLY A 19 15.41 0.41 -10.76
C GLY A 19 14.01 1.02 -10.92
N LEU A 20 13.29 1.26 -9.81
CA LEU A 20 11.99 1.92 -9.79
C LEU A 20 12.08 3.44 -9.52
N GLY A 21 13.26 3.97 -9.23
CA GLY A 21 13.46 5.36 -8.79
C GLY A 21 12.72 5.69 -7.48
N GLN A 22 12.44 4.70 -6.64
CA GLN A 22 11.64 4.88 -5.43
C GLN A 22 12.48 5.47 -4.30
N ARG A 23 11.94 6.47 -3.62
CA ARG A 23 12.56 7.01 -2.40
C ARG A 23 12.48 5.96 -1.30
N VAL A 24 13.63 5.63 -0.72
CA VAL A 24 13.76 4.63 0.35
C VAL A 24 14.01 5.29 1.69
N ARG A 25 13.73 4.54 2.76
CA ARG A 25 14.21 4.81 4.11
C ARG A 25 15.06 3.62 4.56
N VAL A 26 16.26 3.87 5.07
CA VAL A 26 17.18 2.85 5.61
C VAL A 26 17.51 3.15 7.07
N LEU A 27 17.57 2.12 7.91
CA LEU A 27 17.87 2.24 9.34
C LEU A 27 19.33 1.84 9.60
N VAL A 28 20.14 2.82 9.99
CA VAL A 28 21.58 2.68 10.29
C VAL A 28 21.82 3.18 11.70
N GLU A 29 22.30 2.29 12.59
CA GLU A 29 22.65 2.64 13.98
C GLU A 29 21.51 3.39 14.73
N GLY A 30 20.26 3.01 14.49
CA GLY A 30 19.08 3.66 15.10
C GLY A 30 18.58 4.93 14.38
N ASN A 31 19.26 5.38 13.33
CA ASN A 31 18.89 6.57 12.55
C ASN A 31 18.29 6.18 11.20
N TRP A 32 17.14 6.79 10.89
CA TRP A 32 16.51 6.64 9.57
C TRP A 32 17.09 7.66 8.59
N ILE A 33 17.77 7.17 7.56
CA ILE A 33 18.24 7.96 6.43
C ILE A 33 17.25 7.79 5.29
N THR A 34 16.83 8.89 4.68
CA THR A 34 15.84 8.90 3.59
C THR A 34 16.47 9.46 2.33
N GLY A 35 16.29 8.78 1.19
CA GLY A 35 16.81 9.28 -0.08
C GLY A 35 16.42 8.39 -1.25
N THR A 36 16.69 8.86 -2.47
CA THR A 36 16.50 8.08 -3.68
C THR A 36 17.80 7.32 -3.98
N PRO A 37 17.77 5.98 -4.17
CA PRO A 37 18.96 5.25 -4.56
C PRO A 37 19.44 5.70 -5.94
N LEU A 38 20.70 6.14 -6.03
CA LEU A 38 21.37 6.45 -7.30
C LEU A 38 22.14 5.25 -7.85
N SER A 39 22.64 4.39 -6.96
CA SER A 39 23.34 3.15 -7.31
C SER A 39 23.39 2.20 -6.12
N CYS A 40 23.23 0.90 -6.36
CA CYS A 40 23.44 -0.18 -5.40
C CYS A 40 24.23 -1.33 -6.03
N ASP A 41 25.30 -1.77 -5.38
CA ASP A 41 26.20 -2.83 -5.86
C ASP A 41 26.16 -4.10 -4.98
N GLY A 42 25.21 -4.17 -4.05
CA GLY A 42 25.08 -5.24 -3.08
C GLY A 42 25.97 -5.12 -1.84
N HIS A 43 27.00 -4.25 -1.86
CA HIS A 43 27.84 -3.93 -0.70
C HIS A 43 27.50 -2.56 -0.11
N GLY A 44 27.07 -1.62 -0.96
CA GLY A 44 26.64 -0.29 -0.56
C GLY A 44 25.46 0.20 -1.39
N VAL A 45 24.89 1.31 -0.94
CA VAL A 45 23.93 2.11 -1.68
C VAL A 45 24.30 3.58 -1.55
N ILE A 46 24.25 4.31 -2.66
CA ILE A 46 24.34 5.78 -2.66
C ILE A 46 22.91 6.32 -2.66
N LEU A 47 22.56 7.08 -1.62
CA LEU A 47 21.26 7.73 -1.47
C LEU A 47 21.39 9.22 -1.74
N ASP A 48 20.58 9.76 -2.64
CA ASP A 48 20.38 11.20 -2.78
C ASP A 48 19.26 11.65 -1.84
N SER A 49 19.63 12.38 -0.78
CA SER A 49 18.68 12.99 0.15
C SER A 49 18.14 14.32 -0.38
N GLY A 50 18.72 14.88 -1.45
CA GLY A 50 18.42 16.20 -1.96
C GLY A 50 19.19 17.27 -1.18
N ALA A 51 18.53 17.94 -0.24
CA ALA A 51 19.10 19.08 0.48
C ALA A 51 20.31 18.72 1.37
N GLU A 52 20.37 17.49 1.87
CA GLU A 52 21.47 17.00 2.73
C GLU A 52 22.62 16.39 1.92
N GLY A 53 22.50 16.38 0.58
CA GLY A 53 23.47 15.77 -0.32
C GLY A 53 23.32 14.25 -0.43
N GLN A 54 24.45 13.60 -0.68
CA GLN A 54 24.51 12.17 -0.95
C GLN A 54 25.12 11.39 0.22
N PHE A 55 24.50 10.26 0.56
CA PHE A 55 24.98 9.35 1.59
C PHE A 55 25.44 8.04 0.95
N LEU A 56 26.66 7.62 1.25
CA LEU A 56 27.10 6.24 1.02
C LEU A 56 26.76 5.41 2.27
N VAL A 57 25.88 4.43 2.12
CA VAL A 57 25.48 3.54 3.21
C VAL A 57 25.94 2.12 2.89
N ARG A 58 26.64 1.51 3.86
CA ARG A 58 27.10 0.12 3.79
C ARG A 58 25.95 -0.84 4.08
N VAL A 59 25.72 -1.81 3.20
CA VAL A 59 24.59 -2.75 3.30
C VAL A 59 24.64 -3.53 4.61
N GLU A 60 25.83 -3.90 5.08
CA GLU A 60 26.03 -4.60 6.35
C GLU A 60 25.63 -3.78 7.59
N ALA A 61 25.57 -2.45 7.47
CA ALA A 61 25.14 -1.56 8.55
C ALA A 61 23.62 -1.30 8.54
N ILE A 62 22.91 -1.73 7.49
CA ILE A 62 21.47 -1.51 7.36
C ILE A 62 20.71 -2.62 8.09
N SER A 63 20.01 -2.23 9.15
CA SER A 63 19.17 -3.14 9.93
C SER A 63 17.78 -3.33 9.34
N ALA A 64 17.24 -2.32 8.65
CA ALA A 64 15.94 -2.36 7.99
C ALA A 64 15.88 -1.36 6.83
N ALA A 65 15.05 -1.66 5.82
CA ALA A 65 14.75 -0.75 4.73
C ALA A 65 13.28 -0.82 4.32
N SER A 66 12.76 0.29 3.79
CA SER A 66 11.39 0.36 3.27
C SER A 66 11.28 1.38 2.13
N TYR A 67 10.34 1.16 1.22
CA TYR A 67 9.83 2.17 0.29
C TYR A 67 8.34 1.90 0.05
N ALA A 68 7.58 2.96 -0.23
CA ALA A 68 6.18 2.82 -0.63
C ALA A 68 6.12 2.42 -2.11
N LEU A 69 5.23 1.49 -2.44
CA LEU A 69 4.85 1.29 -3.83
C LEU A 69 3.85 2.39 -4.22
N PRO A 70 3.85 2.85 -5.49
CA PRO A 70 2.76 3.68 -5.99
C PRO A 70 1.44 2.94 -5.74
N GLU A 71 0.43 3.66 -5.28
CA GLU A 71 -0.90 3.10 -5.07
C GLU A 71 -1.36 2.42 -6.35
N ALA A 72 -1.55 1.09 -6.29
CA ALA A 72 -2.07 0.35 -7.41
C ALA A 72 -3.46 0.91 -7.71
N THR A 73 -3.65 1.52 -8.88
CA THR A 73 -4.95 2.01 -9.32
C THR A 73 -5.88 0.81 -9.41
N VAL A 74 -6.66 0.54 -8.36
CA VAL A 74 -7.70 -0.49 -8.39
C VAL A 74 -8.70 -0.04 -9.46
N PRO A 75 -8.89 -0.79 -10.56
CA PRO A 75 -9.89 -0.41 -11.55
C PRO A 75 -11.25 -0.35 -10.85
N ARG A 76 -11.88 0.83 -10.81
CA ARG A 76 -13.24 0.95 -10.28
C ARG A 76 -14.13 -0.01 -11.08
N PRO A 77 -14.84 -0.95 -10.44
CA PRO A 77 -15.78 -1.80 -11.17
C PRO A 77 -16.77 -0.89 -11.90
N ARG A 78 -16.86 -1.04 -13.22
CA ARG A 78 -17.84 -0.29 -14.01
C ARG A 78 -19.23 -0.60 -13.43
N PRO A 79 -20.07 0.41 -13.16
CA PRO A 79 -21.47 0.16 -12.88
C PRO A 79 -22.00 -0.71 -14.03
N HIS A 80 -22.57 -1.86 -13.69
CA HIS A 80 -23.30 -2.66 -14.65
C HIS A 80 -24.48 -1.79 -15.09
N GLU A 81 -24.45 -1.27 -16.31
CA GLU A 81 -25.61 -0.66 -16.95
C GLU A 81 -26.63 -1.79 -17.20
N GLY A 82 -27.41 -2.05 -16.15
CA GLY A 82 -28.58 -2.89 -16.19
C GLY A 82 -29.66 -2.19 -17.01
N SER A 83 -29.77 -2.62 -18.27
CA SER A 83 -30.93 -2.57 -19.14
C SER A 83 -32.25 -2.32 -18.40
N GLY A 84 -32.94 -1.24 -18.78
CA GLY A 84 -34.33 -1.01 -18.38
C GLY A 84 -35.32 -2.01 -19.01
N ASP A 85 -36.59 -1.81 -18.63
CA ASP A 85 -37.84 -2.44 -19.10
C ASP A 85 -38.24 -3.70 -18.29
N ARG A 86 -39.33 -3.75 -17.50
CA ARG A 86 -40.72 -3.36 -17.83
C ARG A 86 -41.58 -3.02 -16.61
N VAL A 87 -42.51 -2.11 -16.87
CA VAL A 87 -43.73 -1.73 -16.13
C VAL A 87 -44.62 -2.94 -15.81
N ARG A 88 -45.17 -3.00 -14.58
CA ARG A 88 -46.56 -3.43 -14.32
C ARG A 88 -47.15 -2.60 -13.18
N ASP A 89 -48.23 -1.90 -13.51
CA ASP A 89 -49.25 -1.39 -12.61
C ASP A 89 -49.75 -2.48 -11.66
N ASP A 90 -50.07 -2.10 -10.43
CA ASP A 90 -51.39 -2.30 -9.83
C ASP A 90 -51.36 -1.75 -8.40
N ALA A 91 -51.98 -0.58 -8.24
CA ALA A 91 -52.51 -0.15 -6.96
C ALA A 91 -53.67 -1.07 -6.60
N ASP A 92 -53.70 -1.66 -5.41
CA ASP A 92 -54.75 -1.36 -4.42
C ASP A 92 -54.53 -2.08 -3.08
N ASP A 93 -54.90 -1.34 -2.05
CA ASP A 93 -55.64 -1.78 -0.87
C ASP A 93 -55.00 -2.55 0.32
N ARG A 94 -55.20 -1.89 1.48
CA ARG A 94 -55.26 -2.36 2.88
C ARG A 94 -54.01 -2.45 3.74
N ALA A 95 -53.81 -1.34 4.46
CA ALA A 95 -53.99 -1.24 5.91
C ALA A 95 -53.60 -2.47 6.77
N TYR A 96 -52.57 -2.26 7.60
CA TYR A 96 -52.60 -2.74 8.98
C TYR A 96 -51.90 -1.71 9.87
N GLU A 97 -52.71 -0.91 10.58
CA GLU A 97 -52.29 -0.20 11.78
C GLU A 97 -51.96 -1.22 12.88
N GLY A 98 -50.86 -1.02 13.59
CA GLY A 98 -50.41 -1.90 14.66
C GLY A 98 -49.42 -1.19 15.58
N THR A 99 -49.94 -0.23 16.35
CA THR A 99 -49.35 0.41 17.52
C THR A 99 -48.69 -0.60 18.47
N TYR A 100 -47.41 -0.42 18.83
CA TYR A 100 -46.91 -0.51 20.22
C TYR A 100 -45.59 0.24 20.38
N ALA A 101 -45.61 1.24 21.27
CA ALA A 101 -44.44 1.93 21.79
C ALA A 101 -43.61 1.02 22.71
N THR A 102 -42.29 1.22 22.76
CA THR A 102 -41.49 1.08 24.00
C THR A 102 -40.22 1.93 23.87
N VAL A 103 -40.06 2.81 24.84
CA VAL A 103 -38.90 3.66 25.14
C VAL A 103 -37.79 2.83 25.79
N ALA A 104 -36.51 3.13 25.49
CA ALA A 104 -35.43 3.19 26.48
C ALA A 104 -34.09 3.61 25.83
N SER A 105 -33.54 4.67 26.40
CA SER A 105 -32.24 5.30 26.19
C SER A 105 -31.03 4.40 26.47
N LEU A 106 -29.87 4.76 25.91
CA LEU A 106 -28.47 4.69 26.41
C LEU A 106 -27.59 4.87 25.14
N SER A 107 -26.69 5.84 24.99
CA SER A 107 -25.87 6.63 25.92
C SER A 107 -25.49 7.98 25.28
#